data_AF-A0A8J3PQ43-F1
#
_entry.id   AF-A0A8J3PQ43-F1
#
_cell.length_a   1.000
_cell.length_b   1.000
_cell.length_c   1.000
_cell.angle_alpha   90.00
_cell.angle_beta   90.00
_cell.angle_gamma   90.00
#
_symmetry.space_group_name_H-M   'P 1'
#
loop_
_entity.id
_entity.type
_entity.pdbx_description
1 polymer ?
#
loop_
_entity_poly.entity_id
_entity_poly.type
_entity_poly.pdbx_seq_one_letter_code
_entity_poly.pdbx_strand_id
1 'polypeptide(L)' 'MYVIRLGDGTLRVPRSLTSDDGRLIGNAYVEIAPGEPDYDRWAAESITEAEDAERRRRWQEENDQLEREFLAFKAEQD' A
#
# COMPACT_ATOMS: atom_id res chain seq x y z
N MET A 1 -2.16 2.77 0.20
CA MET A 1 -1.44 1.85 1.11
C MET A 1 -2.35 1.58 2.30
N TYR A 2 -2.32 0.36 2.84
CA TYR A 2 -3.16 -0.06 3.97
C TYR A 2 -2.29 -0.48 5.15
N VAL A 3 -2.83 -0.44 6.37
CA VAL A 3 -2.22 -1.14 7.51
C VAL A 3 -2.46 -2.63 7.35
N ILE A 4 -1.41 -3.43 7.39
CA ILE A 4 -1.49 -4.87 7.13
C ILE A 4 -1.13 -5.62 8.40
N ARG A 5 -2.01 -6.50 8.87
CA ARG A 5 -1.75 -7.41 9.98
C ARG A 5 -1.16 -8.71 9.45
N LEU A 6 0.02 -9.04 9.95
CA LEU A 6 0.76 -10.25 9.60
C LEU A 6 0.30 -11.45 10.44
N GLY A 7 0.63 -12.66 9.97
CA GLY A 7 0.28 -13.91 10.66
C GLY A 7 0.84 -14.07 12.09
N ASP A 8 1.90 -13.34 12.43
CA ASP A 8 2.50 -13.31 13.78
C ASP A 8 1.87 -12.24 14.70
N GLY A 9 0.92 -11.45 14.19
CA GLY A 9 0.27 -10.35 14.91
C GLY A 9 0.95 -8.99 14.72
N THR A 10 2.11 -8.91 14.08
CA THR A 10 2.78 -7.64 13.79
C THR A 10 1.97 -6.83 12.75
N LEU A 11 1.97 -5.50 12.87
CA LEU A 11 1.35 -4.60 11.90
C LEU A 11 2.40 -3.95 11.00
N ARG A 12 2.19 -3.96 9.68
CA ARG A 12 2.88 -3.08 8.74
C ARG A 12 2.06 -1.81 8.53
N VAL A 13 2.55 -0.70 9.05
CA VAL A 13 1.90 0.61 8.95
C VAL A 13 2.60 1.46 7.88
N PRO A 14 1.88 2.04 6.92
CA PRO A 14 2.47 2.88 5.90
C PRO A 14 2.95 4.21 6.51
N ARG A 15 4.17 4.61 6.17
CA ARG A 15 4.78 5.86 6.60
C ARG A 15 5.42 6.58 5.42
N SER A 16 5.15 7.87 5.32
CA SER A 16 5.88 8.75 4.41
C SER A 16 7.24 9.09 5.03
N LEU A 17 8.30 8.88 4.26
CA LEU A 17 9.67 9.24 4.63
C LEU A 17 9.96 10.63 4.07
N THR A 18 10.38 11.54 4.93
CA THR A 18 10.82 12.89 4.57
C THR A 18 12.31 13.03 4.86
N SER A 19 13.03 13.80 4.04
CA SER A 19 14.40 14.22 4.35
C SER A 19 14.42 15.21 5.51
N ASP A 20 15.60 15.47 6.04
CA ASP A 20 15.81 16.39 7.17
C ASP A 20 15.34 17.83 6.85
N ASP A 21 15.27 18.19 5.56
CA ASP A 21 14.72 19.46 5.05
C ASP A 21 13.20 19.43 4.80
N GLY A 22 12.52 18.32 5.15
CA GLY A 22 11.08 18.15 5.03
C GLY A 22 10.58 17.70 3.65
N ARG A 23 11.46 17.46 2.67
CA ARG A 23 11.04 16.98 1.35
C ARG A 23 10.63 15.51 1.38
N LEU A 24 9.53 15.14 0.73
CA LEU A 24 9.10 13.75 0.61
C LEU A 24 10.14 12.94 -0.19
N ILE A 25 10.70 11.90 0.44
CA ILE A 25 11.63 10.94 -0.19
C ILE A 25 10.84 9.76 -0.76
N GLY A 26 9.82 9.28 -0.05
CA GLY A 26 9.03 8.14 -0.50
C GLY A 26 8.07 7.62 0.56
N ASN A 27 7.49 6.45 0.30
CA ASN A 27 6.63 5.75 1.26
C ASN A 27 7.23 4.38 1.58
N ALA A 28 7.20 4.00 2.84
CA ALA A 28 7.67 2.72 3.32
C ALA A 28 6.67 2.12 4.32
N TYR A 29 6.86 0.86 4.65
CA TYR A 29 6.18 0.21 5.76
C TYR A 29 7.10 0.20 6.98
N VAL A 30 6.55 0.52 8.14
CA VAL A 30 7.19 0.28 9.43
C VAL A 30 6.43 -0.82 10.16
N GLU A 31 7.15 -1.67 10.87
CA GLU A 31 6.55 -2.75 11.64
C GLU A 31 6.27 -2.28 13.07
N ILE A 32 5.09 -2.61 13.58
CA ILE A 32 4.66 -2.32 14.96
C ILE A 32 4.20 -3.62 15.61
N ALA A 33 4.83 -3.98 16.72
CA ALA A 33 4.55 -5.19 17.46
C ALA A 33 3.38 -5.01 18.46
N PRO A 34 2.69 -6.09 18.85
CA PRO A 34 1.68 -6.03 19.90
C PRO A 34 2.25 -5.43 21.21
N GLY A 35 1.54 -4.45 21.77
CA GLY A 35 1.95 -3.74 22.99
C GLY A 35 2.81 -2.50 22.76
N GLU A 36 3.20 -2.20 21.53
CA GLU A 36 3.82 -0.91 21.18
C GLU A 36 2.78 0.22 21.11
N PRO A 37 3.21 1.49 21.25
CA PRO A 37 2.33 2.64 21.10
C PRO A 37 1.57 2.62 19.77
N ASP A 38 0.31 3.07 19.80
CA ASP A 38 -0.60 3.10 18.64
C ASP A 38 -0.93 1.73 18.00
N TYR A 39 -0.41 0.60 18.51
CA TYR A 39 -0.71 -0.72 17.97
C TYR A 39 -2.22 -0.98 17.93
N ASP A 40 -2.93 -0.81 19.06
CA ASP A 40 -4.38 -1.10 19.14
C ASP A 40 -5.20 -0.21 18.20
N ARG A 41 -4.77 1.03 18.02
CA ARG A 41 -5.40 1.98 17.08
C ARG A 41 -5.28 1.47 15.65
N TRP A 42 -4.07 1.10 15.23
CA TRP A 42 -3.83 0.61 13.87
C TRP A 42 -4.39 -0.78 13.64
N ALA A 43 -4.41 -1.62 14.67
CA ALA A 43 -5.00 -2.95 14.65
C ALA A 43 -6.50 -2.89 14.33
N ALA A 44 -7.24 -1.91 14.84
CA ALA A 44 -8.67 -1.76 14.57
C ALA A 44 -8.98 -1.51 13.08
N GLU A 45 -8.05 -0.89 12.35
CA GLU A 45 -8.21 -0.52 10.94
C GLU A 45 -7.37 -1.42 9.99
N SER A 46 -6.69 -2.43 10.53
CA SER A 46 -5.80 -3.30 9.77
C SER A 46 -6.57 -4.27 8.87
N ILE A 47 -6.06 -4.52 7.67
CA ILE A 47 -6.47 -5.64 6.82
C ILE A 47 -5.49 -6.81 6.97
N THR A 48 -5.91 -8.01 6.62
CA THR A 48 -5.04 -9.19 6.58
C THR A 48 -4.12 -9.18 5.35
N GLU A 49 -3.04 -9.97 5.40
CA GLU A 49 -2.14 -10.18 4.25
C GLU A 49 -2.88 -10.73 3.01
N ALA A 50 -3.89 -11.58 3.22
CA ALA A 50 -4.69 -12.15 2.15
C ALA A 50 -5.53 -11.07 1.44
N GLU A 51 -6.16 -10.18 2.20
CA GLU A 51 -6.93 -9.06 1.67
C GLU A 51 -6.05 -8.04 0.94
N ASP A 52 -4.84 -7.76 1.43
CA ASP A 52 -3.88 -6.92 0.71
C ASP A 52 -3.49 -7.56 -0.63
N ALA A 53 -3.18 -8.85 -0.64
CA ALA A 53 -2.83 -9.56 -1.87
C ALA A 53 -3.97 -9.57 -2.90
N GLU A 54 -5.22 -9.72 -2.46
CA GLU A 54 -6.39 -9.61 -3.33
C GLU A 54 -6.55 -8.20 -3.91
N ARG A 55 -6.39 -7.16 -3.09
CA ARG A 55 -6.45 -5.77 -3.54
C ARG A 55 -5.35 -5.46 -4.54
N ARG A 56 -4.12 -5.93 -4.31
CA ARG A 56 -3.00 -5.76 -5.24
C ARG A 56 -3.25 -6.45 -6.58
N ARG A 57 -3.84 -7.65 -6.57
CA ARG A 57 -4.24 -8.33 -7.81
C ARG A 57 -5.27 -7.54 -8.60
N ARG A 58 -6.35 -7.08 -7.95
CA ARG A 58 -7.37 -6.24 -8.61
C ARG A 58 -6.77 -4.96 -9.19
N TRP A 59 -5.91 -4.29 -8.42
CA TRP A 59 -5.24 -3.08 -8.91
C TRP A 59 -4.36 -3.37 -10.14
N GLN A 60 -3.64 -4.49 -10.17
CA GLN A 60 -2.86 -4.89 -11.34
C GLN A 60 -3.76 -5.14 -12.56
N GLU A 61 -4.86 -5.87 -12.38
CA GLU A 61 -5.82 -6.17 -13.46
C GLU A 61 -6.46 -4.89 -14.04
N GLU A 62 -6.86 -3.97 -13.17
CA GLU A 62 -7.40 -2.64 -13.55
C GLU A 62 -6.34 -1.80 -14.26
N ASN A 63 -5.09 -1.84 -13.78
CA ASN A 63 -3.98 -1.12 -14.39
C ASN A 63 -3.62 -1.68 -15.77
N ASP A 64 -3.65 -2.99 -15.96
CA ASP A 64 -3.44 -3.63 -17.27
C ASP A 64 -4.54 -3.23 -18.26
N GLN A 65 -5.78 -3.07 -17.79
CA GLN A 65 -6.86 -2.53 -18.62
C GLN A 65 -6.57 -1.08 -19.03
N LEU A 66 -6.20 -0.23 -18.07
CA LEU A 66 -5.87 1.17 -18.33
C LEU A 66 -4.69 1.31 -19.32
N GLU A 67 -3.67 0.47 -19.19
CA GLU A 67 -2.54 0.45 -20.11
C GLU A 67 -2.98 0.12 -21.55
N ARG A 68 -3.86 -0.88 -21.72
CA ARG A 68 -4.41 -1.22 -23.03
C ARG A 68 -5.19 -0.06 -23.64
N GLU A 69 -6.04 0.60 -22.86
CA GLU A 69 -6.82 1.76 -23.30
C GLU A 69 -5.91 2.92 -23.70
N PHE A 70 -4.86 3.19 -22.91
CA PHE A 70 -3.89 4.23 -23.19
C PHE A 70 -3.08 3.94 -24.48
N LEU A 71 -2.66 2.68 -24.69
CA LEU A 71 -1.95 2.28 -25.89
C LEU A 71 -2.83 2.38 -27.14
N ALA A 72 -4.11 1.99 -27.05
CA ALA A 72 -5.07 2.15 -28.13
C ALA A 72 -5.26 3.63 -28.50
N PHE A 73 -5.47 4.49 -27.49
CA PHE A 73 -5.56 5.94 -27.69
C PHE A 73 -4.32 6.51 -28.37
N LYS A 74 -3.11 6.11 -27.95
CA LYS A 74 -1.86 6.55 -28.60
C LYS A 74 -1.79 6.16 -30.07
N ALA A 75 -2.25 4.96 -30.44
CA ALA A 75 -2.23 4.49 -31.81
C ALA A 75 -3.20 5.25 -32.73
N GLU A 76 -4.26 5.87 -32.18
CA GLU A 76 -5.19 6.73 -32.93
C GLU A 76 -4.64 8.14 -33.17
N GLN A 77 -3.57 8.54 -32.49
CA GLN A 77 -2.95 9.87 -32.63
C GLN A 77 -1.78 9.90 -33.63
N ASP A 78 -1.36 8.74 -34.15
CA ASP A 78 -0.37 8.59 -35.23
C ASP A 78 -1.05 8.57 -36.61
#